data_AF-A0A5S9IQV8-F1
#
_entry.id   AF-A0A5S9IQV8-F1
#
_cell.length_a   1.000
_cell.length_b   1.000
_cell.length_c   1.000
_cell.angle_alpha   90.00
_cell.angle_beta   90.00
_cell.angle_gamma   90.00
#
_symmetry.space_group_name_H-M   'P 1'
#
loop_
_entity.id
_entity.type
_entity.pdbx_description
1 polymer ?
#
loop_
_entity_poly.entity_id
_entity_poly.type
_entity_poly.pdbx_seq_one_letter_code
_entity_poly.pdbx_strand_id
1 'polypeptide(L)'
;MGKWNKVADRVLPKWMNSEWEVRVKAVSELENQKTLKKIALRDKNVNVRCAAIKKLQDQKLLVDILYEDKDENAKETAIQQITDIDILKKEAIDNENVGVRYLAVQKIKDESTLEIVAHQDKDEDVRREATLHISDEEILKNLVLYSEDTDQRSVAFDKITNPQIIEHILKKSQDPEIRMMAIVALGEEENPEYMEFIEMVCDHLEEEQRKEEMRKEKQQWLENKKQQFIEKWKQRTS
;
A
#
# COMPACT_ATOMS: atom_id res chain seq x y z
N MET A 1 8.43 -25.89 39.48
CA MET A 1 7.64 -24.70 39.09
C MET A 1 6.12 -24.92 39.07
N GLY A 2 5.58 -26.10 38.73
CA GLY A 2 4.13 -26.27 38.50
C GLY A 2 3.16 -26.14 39.70
N LYS A 3 3.60 -26.32 40.96
CA LYS A 3 2.69 -26.16 42.13
C LYS A 3 2.44 -24.68 42.50
N TRP A 4 3.43 -23.82 42.32
CA TRP A 4 3.34 -22.40 42.65
C TRP A 4 2.48 -21.62 41.65
N ASN A 5 2.58 -21.92 40.35
CA ASN A 5 1.72 -21.30 39.32
C ASN A 5 0.23 -21.58 39.59
N LYS A 6 -0.13 -22.83 39.89
CA LYS A 6 -1.53 -23.21 40.18
C LYS A 6 -2.13 -22.47 41.39
N VAL A 7 -1.32 -22.13 42.39
CA VAL A 7 -1.77 -21.33 43.53
C VAL A 7 -1.92 -19.86 43.13
N ALA A 8 -0.92 -19.30 42.44
CA ALA A 8 -0.95 -17.92 41.94
C ALA A 8 -2.13 -17.66 41.00
N ASP A 9 -2.44 -18.57 40.08
CA ASP A 9 -3.53 -18.46 39.10
C ASP A 9 -4.93 -18.38 39.72
N ARG A 10 -5.07 -18.86 40.96
CA ARG A 10 -6.32 -18.83 41.72
C ARG A 10 -6.51 -17.52 42.50
N VAL A 11 -5.41 -16.88 42.92
CA VAL A 11 -5.45 -15.74 43.86
C VAL A 11 -5.12 -14.41 43.21
N LEU A 12 -4.30 -14.40 42.16
CA LEU A 12 -3.94 -13.17 41.44
C LEU A 12 -5.03 -12.76 40.45
N PRO A 13 -5.08 -11.46 40.08
CA PRO A 13 -5.93 -11.01 38.99
C PRO A 13 -5.72 -11.84 37.72
N LYS A 14 -6.81 -12.10 36.98
CA LYS A 14 -6.76 -12.99 35.81
C LYS A 14 -5.84 -12.51 34.69
N TRP A 15 -5.56 -11.21 34.61
CA TRP A 15 -4.57 -10.65 33.69
C TRP A 15 -3.11 -10.97 34.07
N MET A 16 -2.85 -11.63 35.20
CA MET A 16 -1.51 -12.14 35.61
C MET A 16 -1.39 -13.66 35.52
N ASN A 17 -2.39 -14.37 34.97
CA ASN A 17 -2.41 -15.83 34.89
C ASN A 17 -1.25 -16.39 34.06
N SER A 18 -0.78 -17.61 34.36
CA SER A 18 0.29 -18.25 33.58
C SER A 18 -0.11 -18.49 32.12
N GLU A 19 -1.36 -18.83 31.88
CA GLU A 19 -1.91 -19.11 30.54
C GLU A 19 -2.26 -17.80 29.83
N TRP A 20 -1.70 -17.59 28.65
CA TRP A 20 -1.86 -16.33 27.91
C TRP A 20 -3.29 -16.13 27.41
N GLU A 21 -4.01 -17.20 27.09
CA GLU A 21 -5.41 -17.18 26.67
C GLU A 21 -6.32 -16.66 27.79
N VAL A 22 -6.02 -17.01 29.05
CA VAL A 22 -6.74 -16.49 30.22
C VAL A 22 -6.44 -15.01 30.40
N ARG A 23 -5.18 -14.59 30.18
CA ARG A 23 -4.80 -13.17 30.24
C ARG A 23 -5.50 -12.35 29.15
N VAL A 24 -5.57 -12.83 27.89
CA VAL A 24 -6.28 -12.14 26.80
C VAL A 24 -7.74 -11.88 27.17
N LYS A 25 -8.46 -12.92 27.65
CA LYS A 25 -9.85 -12.77 28.09
C LYS A 25 -9.98 -11.75 29.22
N ALA A 26 -9.11 -11.82 30.21
CA ALA A 26 -9.12 -10.86 31.32
C ALA A 26 -8.83 -9.42 30.85
N VAL A 27 -7.94 -9.24 29.88
CA VAL A 27 -7.62 -7.93 29.30
C VAL A 27 -8.81 -7.34 28.54
N SER A 28 -9.60 -8.18 27.86
CA SER A 28 -10.79 -7.67 27.13
C SER A 28 -11.83 -7.00 28.05
N GLU A 29 -11.89 -7.40 29.32
CA GLU A 29 -12.81 -6.83 30.33
C GLU A 29 -12.16 -5.69 31.15
N LEU A 30 -10.87 -5.40 30.92
CA LEU A 30 -10.11 -4.46 31.74
C LEU A 30 -10.25 -3.03 31.22
N GLU A 31 -10.57 -2.08 32.10
CA GLU A 31 -10.69 -0.64 31.76
C GLU A 31 -9.58 0.22 32.38
N ASN A 32 -8.82 -0.32 33.33
CA ASN A 32 -7.78 0.46 34.02
C ASN A 32 -6.60 0.74 33.08
N GLN A 33 -6.48 1.99 32.61
CA GLN A 33 -5.45 2.42 31.67
C GLN A 33 -4.02 2.23 32.20
N LYS A 34 -3.76 2.36 33.51
CA LYS A 34 -2.43 2.11 34.09
C LYS A 34 -2.04 0.63 33.97
N THR A 35 -2.99 -0.27 34.22
CA THR A 35 -2.77 -1.71 34.07
C THR A 35 -2.65 -2.08 32.59
N LEU A 36 -3.50 -1.55 31.72
CA LEU A 36 -3.40 -1.77 30.26
C LEU A 36 -2.03 -1.34 29.71
N LYS A 37 -1.53 -0.15 30.09
CA LYS A 37 -0.18 0.31 29.74
C LYS A 37 0.91 -0.67 30.17
N LYS A 38 0.83 -1.18 31.40
CA LYS A 38 1.79 -2.16 31.90
C LYS A 38 1.78 -3.45 31.08
N ILE A 39 0.59 -3.94 30.71
CA ILE A 39 0.42 -5.17 29.93
C ILE A 39 0.93 -4.96 28.51
N ALA A 40 0.48 -3.88 27.84
CA ALA A 40 0.87 -3.52 26.48
C ALA A 40 2.40 -3.39 26.31
N LEU A 41 3.12 -2.93 27.35
CA LEU A 41 4.57 -2.74 27.28
C LEU A 41 5.39 -3.98 27.71
N ARG A 42 4.81 -4.92 28.47
CA ARG A 42 5.62 -5.92 29.21
C ARG A 42 5.13 -7.35 29.13
N ASP A 43 3.93 -7.63 28.61
CA ASP A 43 3.49 -9.02 28.49
C ASP A 43 4.37 -9.78 27.50
N LYS A 44 4.77 -10.99 27.89
CA LYS A 44 5.65 -11.84 27.09
C LYS A 44 4.96 -12.33 25.82
N ASN A 45 3.64 -12.47 25.83
CA ASN A 45 2.85 -12.95 24.71
C ASN A 45 2.28 -11.76 23.92
N VAL A 46 2.54 -11.72 22.61
CA VAL A 46 2.08 -10.63 21.72
C VAL A 46 0.57 -10.50 21.70
N ASN A 47 -0.20 -11.59 21.70
CA ASN A 47 -1.66 -11.53 21.66
C ASN A 47 -2.23 -10.82 22.89
N VAL A 48 -1.57 -10.98 24.05
CA VAL A 48 -1.94 -10.25 25.28
C VAL A 48 -1.56 -8.77 25.17
N ARG A 49 -0.39 -8.44 24.59
CA ARG A 49 -0.01 -7.04 24.31
C ARG A 49 -1.01 -6.39 23.35
N CYS A 50 -1.30 -7.00 22.20
CA CYS A 50 -2.28 -6.51 21.22
C CYS A 50 -3.67 -6.32 21.84
N ALA A 51 -4.13 -7.25 22.68
CA ALA A 51 -5.41 -7.08 23.39
C ALA A 51 -5.41 -5.84 24.30
N ALA A 52 -4.28 -5.52 24.94
CA ALA A 52 -4.17 -4.32 25.74
C ALA A 52 -4.03 -3.05 24.89
N ILE A 53 -3.25 -3.10 23.80
CA ILE A 53 -3.04 -2.00 22.84
C ILE A 53 -4.38 -1.54 22.27
N LYS A 54 -5.25 -2.48 21.88
CA LYS A 54 -6.62 -2.21 21.38
C LYS A 54 -7.53 -1.44 22.34
N LYS A 55 -7.15 -1.34 23.62
CA LYS A 55 -7.91 -0.62 24.66
C LYS A 55 -7.17 0.62 25.19
N LEU A 56 -5.97 0.92 24.68
CA LEU A 56 -5.20 2.09 25.11
C LEU A 56 -5.80 3.36 24.52
N GLN A 57 -5.87 4.39 25.36
CA GLN A 57 -6.30 5.74 24.97
C GLN A 57 -5.14 6.72 24.80
N ASP A 58 -3.96 6.38 25.34
CA ASP A 58 -2.75 7.20 25.30
C ASP A 58 -2.13 7.17 23.89
N GLN A 59 -2.46 8.16 23.06
CA GLN A 59 -2.03 8.25 21.67
C GLN A 59 -0.50 8.32 21.53
N LYS A 60 0.19 8.98 22.46
CA LYS A 60 1.66 9.05 22.45
C LYS A 60 2.28 7.69 22.76
N LEU A 61 1.72 6.96 23.73
CA LEU A 61 2.16 5.60 24.01
C LEU A 61 1.91 4.65 22.83
N LEU A 62 0.82 4.82 22.06
CA LEU A 62 0.61 4.04 20.85
C LEU A 62 1.72 4.29 19.82
N VAL A 63 2.17 5.53 19.67
CA VAL A 63 3.34 5.89 18.86
C VAL A 63 4.61 5.25 19.42
N ASP A 64 4.85 5.32 20.74
CA ASP A 64 6.01 4.67 21.36
C ASP A 64 6.01 3.15 21.06
N ILE A 65 4.86 2.49 21.12
CA ILE A 65 4.72 1.06 20.82
C ILE A 65 4.98 0.77 19.34
N LEU A 66 4.50 1.63 18.44
CA LEU A 66 4.75 1.53 17.00
C LEU A 66 6.25 1.52 16.67
N TYR A 67 7.05 2.32 17.39
CA TYR A 67 8.49 2.40 17.18
C TYR A 67 9.28 1.32 17.93
N GLU A 68 8.92 1.01 19.18
CA GLU A 68 9.77 0.27 20.11
C GLU A 68 9.35 -1.20 20.31
N ASP A 69 8.12 -1.60 19.98
CA ASP A 69 7.74 -3.01 20.10
C ASP A 69 8.53 -3.84 19.08
N LYS A 70 8.91 -5.06 19.46
CA LYS A 70 9.69 -5.97 18.62
C LYS A 70 8.83 -6.82 17.68
N ASP A 71 7.53 -6.84 17.91
CA ASP A 71 6.58 -7.66 17.16
C ASP A 71 5.79 -6.80 16.19
N GLU A 72 5.85 -7.13 14.90
CA GLU A 72 5.17 -6.37 13.85
C GLU A 72 3.64 -6.35 14.04
N ASN A 73 3.02 -7.39 14.62
CA ASN A 73 1.57 -7.38 14.89
C ASN A 73 1.21 -6.36 15.97
N ALA A 74 2.11 -6.15 16.95
CA ALA A 74 1.90 -5.15 17.99
C ALA A 74 2.02 -3.73 17.42
N LYS A 75 3.00 -3.50 16.54
CA LYS A 75 3.16 -2.24 15.81
C LYS A 75 1.96 -1.94 14.92
N GLU A 76 1.52 -2.91 14.11
CA GLU A 76 0.34 -2.77 13.25
C GLU A 76 -0.92 -2.50 14.09
N THR A 77 -1.10 -3.23 15.20
CA THR A 77 -2.21 -2.97 16.12
C THR A 77 -2.14 -1.54 16.69
N ALA A 78 -0.94 -1.05 17.02
CA ALA A 78 -0.77 0.29 17.57
C ALA A 78 -1.18 1.39 16.58
N ILE A 79 -0.70 1.34 15.34
CA ILE A 79 -1.08 2.35 14.33
C ILE A 79 -2.57 2.27 13.97
N GLN A 80 -3.16 1.08 13.99
CA GLN A 80 -4.61 0.91 13.84
C GLN A 80 -5.41 1.55 15.00
N GLN A 81 -4.82 1.75 16.18
CA GLN A 81 -5.45 2.46 17.30
C GLN A 81 -5.16 3.97 17.35
N ILE A 82 -4.16 4.47 16.62
CA ILE A 82 -3.89 5.91 16.56
C ILE A 82 -5.05 6.61 15.84
N THR A 83 -5.72 7.54 16.51
CA THR A 83 -6.84 8.32 15.95
C THR A 83 -6.59 9.82 15.97
N ASP A 84 -5.51 10.26 16.62
CA ASP A 84 -5.06 11.64 16.56
C ASP A 84 -4.59 11.97 15.13
N ILE A 85 -5.28 12.91 14.50
CA ILE A 85 -5.06 13.25 13.09
C ILE A 85 -3.70 13.90 12.86
N ASP A 86 -3.20 14.69 13.80
CA ASP A 86 -1.90 15.38 13.64
C ASP A 86 -0.76 14.37 13.75
N ILE A 87 -0.90 13.37 14.62
CA ILE A 87 0.02 12.23 14.65
C ILE A 87 -0.03 11.47 13.32
N LEU A 88 -1.22 11.09 12.84
CA LEU A 88 -1.34 10.35 11.57
C LEU A 88 -0.70 11.10 10.40
N LYS A 89 -0.97 12.40 10.26
CA LYS A 89 -0.37 13.24 9.21
C LYS A 89 1.15 13.24 9.28
N LYS A 90 1.71 13.43 10.48
CA LYS A 90 3.16 13.39 10.70
C LYS A 90 3.75 12.03 10.31
N GLU A 91 3.14 10.95 10.78
CA GLU A 91 3.63 9.59 10.49
C GLU A 91 3.49 9.23 9.00
N ALA A 92 2.49 9.75 8.29
CA ALA A 92 2.35 9.55 6.85
C ALA A 92 3.39 10.28 6.01
N ILE A 93 3.84 11.46 6.44
CA ILE A 93 4.80 12.29 5.66
C ILE A 93 6.25 11.91 5.98
N ASP A 94 6.60 11.78 7.26
CA ASP A 94 8.01 11.82 7.68
C ASP A 94 8.55 10.48 8.18
N ASN A 95 7.72 9.44 8.36
CA ASN A 95 8.19 8.20 8.98
C ASN A 95 9.15 7.43 8.06
N GLU A 96 10.29 6.96 8.59
CA GLU A 96 11.28 6.21 7.79
C GLU A 96 10.77 4.83 7.31
N ASN A 97 9.86 4.21 8.07
CA ASN A 97 9.29 2.91 7.76
C ASN A 97 8.13 3.04 6.76
N VAL A 98 8.29 2.43 5.58
CA VAL A 98 7.30 2.42 4.50
C VAL A 98 5.94 1.87 4.94
N GLY A 99 5.92 0.76 5.69
CA GLY A 99 4.69 0.15 6.17
C GLY A 99 3.92 1.03 7.15
N VAL A 100 4.64 1.84 7.95
CA VAL A 100 4.02 2.83 8.85
C VAL A 100 3.39 3.96 8.05
N ARG A 101 4.10 4.52 7.06
CA ARG A 101 3.53 5.56 6.18
C ARG A 101 2.28 5.05 5.46
N TYR A 102 2.37 3.86 4.87
CA TYR A 102 1.24 3.20 4.19
C TYR A 102 0.00 3.09 5.09
N LEU A 103 0.16 2.51 6.30
CA LEU A 103 -0.94 2.35 7.24
C LEU A 103 -1.47 3.69 7.81
N ALA A 104 -0.63 4.72 7.91
CA ALA A 104 -1.05 6.06 8.31
C ALA A 104 -1.92 6.71 7.21
N VAL A 105 -1.51 6.61 5.94
CA VAL A 105 -2.23 7.12 4.77
C VAL A 105 -3.66 6.56 4.72
N GLN A 106 -3.83 5.25 4.97
CA GLN A 106 -5.15 4.59 5.00
C GLN A 106 -6.15 5.20 5.99
N LYS A 107 -5.66 5.97 6.96
CA LYS A 107 -6.47 6.55 8.04
C LYS A 107 -6.69 8.05 7.88
N ILE A 108 -6.03 8.68 6.91
CA ILE A 108 -6.11 10.11 6.66
C ILE A 108 -7.23 10.38 5.66
N LYS A 109 -8.05 11.39 5.96
CA LYS A 109 -9.07 11.94 5.04
C LYS A 109 -8.76 13.36 4.57
N ASP A 110 -7.69 13.93 5.09
CA ASP A 110 -7.27 15.28 4.76
C ASP A 110 -6.58 15.26 3.39
N GLU A 111 -7.28 15.73 2.36
CA GLU A 111 -6.79 15.63 0.99
C GLU A 111 -5.53 16.46 0.75
N SER A 112 -5.31 17.56 1.49
CA SER A 112 -4.05 18.32 1.39
C SER A 112 -2.83 17.51 1.87
N THR A 113 -3.00 16.68 2.90
CA THR A 113 -1.95 15.77 3.35
C THR A 113 -1.75 14.65 2.34
N LEU A 114 -2.84 14.08 1.81
CA LEU A 114 -2.77 13.01 0.83
C LEU A 114 -2.12 13.49 -0.48
N GLU A 115 -2.38 14.72 -0.91
CA GLU A 115 -1.72 15.36 -2.06
C GLU A 115 -0.21 15.44 -1.85
N ILE A 116 0.25 15.88 -0.66
CA ILE A 116 1.67 15.93 -0.32
C ILE A 116 2.30 14.54 -0.45
N VAL A 117 1.67 13.52 0.17
CA VAL A 117 2.18 12.14 0.15
C VAL A 117 2.18 11.59 -1.28
N ALA A 118 1.10 11.78 -2.02
CA ALA A 118 1.00 11.36 -3.41
C ALA A 118 2.13 11.97 -4.25
N HIS A 119 2.45 13.25 -4.09
CA HIS A 119 3.51 13.88 -4.88
C HIS A 119 4.93 13.54 -4.44
N GLN A 120 5.17 13.32 -3.14
CA GLN A 120 6.52 13.40 -2.57
C GLN A 120 7.01 12.11 -1.94
N ASP A 121 6.14 11.13 -1.66
CA ASP A 121 6.61 9.89 -1.05
C ASP A 121 7.59 9.17 -1.96
N LYS A 122 8.64 8.62 -1.34
CA LYS A 122 9.72 7.92 -2.04
C LYS A 122 9.25 6.55 -2.54
N ASP A 123 8.25 5.98 -1.88
CA ASP A 123 7.73 4.65 -2.15
C ASP A 123 6.47 4.71 -3.03
N GLU A 124 6.44 3.92 -4.11
CA GLU A 124 5.37 3.95 -5.10
C GLU A 124 4.03 3.43 -4.55
N ASP A 125 4.06 2.41 -3.69
CA ASP A 125 2.84 1.87 -3.08
C ASP A 125 2.20 2.90 -2.14
N VAL A 126 3.01 3.69 -1.44
CA VAL A 126 2.51 4.77 -0.57
C VAL A 126 1.93 5.92 -1.39
N ARG A 127 2.61 6.34 -2.48
CA ARG A 127 2.06 7.36 -3.40
C ARG A 127 0.73 6.91 -4.01
N ARG A 128 0.66 5.64 -4.43
CA ARG A 128 -0.53 5.02 -4.99
C ARG A 128 -1.66 5.01 -3.96
N GLU A 129 -1.40 4.55 -2.74
CA GLU A 129 -2.41 4.48 -1.68
C GLU A 129 -2.96 5.87 -1.33
N ALA A 130 -2.10 6.89 -1.29
CA ALA A 130 -2.54 8.27 -1.06
C ALA A 130 -3.47 8.76 -2.20
N THR A 131 -3.10 8.48 -3.45
CA THR A 131 -3.90 8.81 -4.64
C THR A 131 -5.27 8.13 -4.61
N LEU A 132 -5.33 6.88 -4.16
CA LEU A 132 -6.59 6.14 -4.00
C LEU A 132 -7.54 6.75 -2.96
N HIS A 133 -7.04 7.59 -2.06
CA HIS A 133 -7.85 8.28 -1.04
C HIS A 133 -8.22 9.74 -1.39
N ILE A 134 -7.69 10.31 -2.48
CA ILE A 134 -8.02 11.68 -2.94
C ILE A 134 -9.31 11.66 -3.77
N SER A 135 -10.26 12.57 -3.52
CA SER A 135 -11.50 12.69 -4.30
C SER A 135 -11.61 14.02 -5.06
N ASP A 136 -10.81 15.03 -4.71
CA ASP A 136 -10.74 16.29 -5.45
C ASP A 136 -10.11 16.05 -6.84
N GLU A 137 -10.93 16.18 -7.88
CA GLU A 137 -10.52 15.97 -9.26
C GLU A 137 -9.51 17.02 -9.77
N GLU A 138 -9.39 18.19 -9.13
CA GLU A 138 -8.34 19.16 -9.48
C GLU A 138 -6.97 18.69 -8.99
N ILE A 139 -6.90 18.07 -7.80
CA ILE A 139 -5.67 17.42 -7.31
C ILE A 139 -5.31 16.25 -8.23
N LEU A 140 -6.28 15.40 -8.56
CA LEU A 140 -6.07 14.25 -9.45
C LEU A 140 -5.60 14.70 -10.84
N LYS A 141 -6.21 15.74 -11.42
CA LYS A 141 -5.78 16.34 -12.69
C LYS A 141 -4.30 16.77 -12.65
N ASN A 142 -3.87 17.40 -11.56
CA ASN A 142 -2.46 17.80 -11.41
C ASN A 142 -1.52 16.59 -11.34
N LEU A 143 -1.92 15.54 -10.63
CA LEU A 143 -1.17 14.28 -10.61
C LEU A 143 -1.06 13.67 -12.02
N VAL A 144 -2.14 13.63 -12.79
CA VAL A 144 -2.13 13.16 -14.18
C VAL A 144 -1.19 13.98 -15.06
N LEU A 145 -1.22 15.31 -14.95
CA LEU A 145 -0.45 16.18 -15.86
C LEU A 145 1.03 16.28 -15.53
N TYR A 146 1.41 16.10 -14.26
CA TYR A 146 2.73 16.50 -13.77
C TYR A 146 3.48 15.40 -13.02
N SER A 147 2.86 14.28 -12.66
CA SER A 147 3.61 13.19 -12.03
C SER A 147 4.57 12.53 -13.01
N GLU A 148 5.81 12.32 -12.58
CA GLU A 148 6.80 11.54 -13.34
C GLU A 148 6.48 10.04 -13.32
N ASP A 149 5.72 9.58 -12.32
CA ASP A 149 5.30 8.19 -12.13
C ASP A 149 4.10 7.85 -13.03
N THR A 150 4.33 6.94 -13.98
CA THR A 150 3.32 6.46 -14.94
C THR A 150 2.14 5.77 -14.27
N ASP A 151 2.39 4.95 -13.23
CA ASP A 151 1.32 4.25 -12.52
C ASP A 151 0.45 5.25 -11.77
N GLN A 152 1.08 6.23 -11.14
CA GLN A 152 0.35 7.31 -10.47
C GLN A 152 -0.51 8.13 -11.45
N ARG A 153 -0.01 8.47 -12.64
CA ARG A 153 -0.80 9.18 -13.65
C ARG A 153 -2.04 8.36 -14.03
N SER A 154 -1.89 7.05 -14.26
CA SER A 154 -3.00 6.16 -14.58
C SER A 154 -4.04 6.08 -13.45
N VAL A 155 -3.61 5.84 -12.21
CA VAL A 155 -4.51 5.74 -11.05
C VAL A 155 -5.26 7.04 -10.80
N ALA A 156 -4.58 8.17 -10.95
CA ALA A 156 -5.20 9.47 -10.80
C ALA A 156 -6.25 9.69 -11.90
N PHE A 157 -5.94 9.34 -13.15
CA PHE A 157 -6.86 9.48 -14.28
C PHE A 157 -8.12 8.63 -14.10
N ASP A 158 -7.98 7.37 -13.67
CA ASP A 158 -9.11 6.43 -13.49
C ASP A 158 -10.17 6.93 -12.49
N LYS A 159 -9.81 7.90 -11.64
CA LYS A 159 -10.69 8.50 -10.64
C LYS A 159 -11.37 9.79 -11.10
N ILE A 160 -10.98 10.34 -12.25
CA ILE A 160 -11.55 11.58 -12.80
C ILE A 160 -12.79 11.22 -13.61
N THR A 161 -13.91 11.86 -13.29
CA THR A 161 -15.19 11.62 -13.98
C THR A 161 -15.72 12.85 -14.68
N ASN A 162 -15.22 14.04 -14.36
CA ASN A 162 -15.65 15.29 -14.96
C ASN A 162 -15.15 15.44 -16.41
N PRO A 163 -16.04 15.49 -17.42
CA PRO A 163 -15.63 15.59 -18.82
C PRO A 163 -14.83 16.85 -19.14
N GLN A 164 -15.09 17.98 -18.48
CA GLN A 164 -14.31 19.22 -18.70
C GLN A 164 -12.87 19.09 -18.19
N ILE A 165 -12.65 18.34 -17.11
CA ILE A 165 -11.30 18.03 -16.61
C ILE A 165 -10.60 17.09 -17.58
N ILE A 166 -11.28 16.05 -18.06
CA ILE A 166 -10.72 15.10 -19.04
C ILE A 166 -10.34 15.81 -20.34
N GLU A 167 -11.19 16.73 -20.84
CA GLU A 167 -10.89 17.55 -22.02
C GLU A 167 -9.67 18.46 -21.78
N HIS A 168 -9.53 19.02 -20.57
CA HIS A 168 -8.34 19.78 -20.20
C HIS A 168 -7.08 18.90 -20.24
N ILE A 169 -7.15 17.68 -19.71
CA ILE A 169 -6.05 16.72 -19.72
C ILE A 169 -5.66 16.37 -21.15
N LEU A 170 -6.63 16.05 -22.02
CA LEU A 170 -6.42 15.76 -23.43
C LEU A 170 -5.64 16.89 -24.13
N LYS A 171 -6.04 18.13 -23.91
CA LYS A 171 -5.43 19.31 -24.54
C LYS A 171 -4.05 19.68 -24.00
N LYS A 172 -3.74 19.30 -22.75
CA LYS A 172 -2.49 19.69 -22.07
C LYS A 172 -1.43 18.59 -22.08
N SER A 173 -1.84 17.34 -21.97
CA SER A 173 -0.91 16.22 -21.82
C SER A 173 -0.07 15.99 -23.08
N GLN A 174 1.24 15.90 -22.88
CA GLN A 174 2.17 15.50 -23.95
C GLN A 174 2.35 13.98 -24.02
N ASP A 175 1.88 13.24 -23.02
CA ASP A 175 1.92 11.78 -22.96
C ASP A 175 0.87 11.16 -23.88
N PRO A 176 1.27 10.39 -24.91
CA PRO A 176 0.33 9.73 -25.82
C PRO A 176 -0.64 8.77 -25.13
N GLU A 177 -0.21 8.06 -24.08
CA GLU A 177 -1.09 7.10 -23.37
C GLU A 177 -2.20 7.85 -22.64
N ILE A 178 -1.86 8.91 -21.91
CA ILE A 178 -2.84 9.76 -21.21
C ILE A 178 -3.79 10.45 -22.19
N ARG A 179 -3.30 10.92 -23.35
CA ARG A 179 -4.18 11.49 -24.38
C ARG A 179 -5.15 10.43 -24.93
N MET A 180 -4.68 9.22 -25.19
CA MET A 180 -5.53 8.12 -25.64
C MET A 180 -6.59 7.78 -24.60
N MET A 181 -6.21 7.66 -23.32
CA MET A 181 -7.15 7.45 -22.22
C MET A 181 -8.23 8.55 -22.19
N ALA A 182 -7.84 9.80 -22.38
CA ALA A 182 -8.78 10.93 -22.42
C ALA A 182 -9.75 10.90 -23.61
N ILE A 183 -9.27 10.53 -24.81
CA ILE A 183 -10.13 10.36 -26.00
C ILE A 183 -11.18 9.29 -25.74
N VAL A 184 -10.75 8.12 -25.25
CA VAL A 184 -11.64 6.99 -24.94
C VAL A 184 -12.64 7.35 -23.85
N ALA A 185 -12.18 8.02 -22.78
CA ALA A 185 -13.06 8.44 -21.69
C ALA A 185 -14.11 9.48 -22.11
N LEU A 186 -13.82 10.30 -23.12
CA LEU A 186 -14.77 11.27 -23.68
C LEU A 186 -15.70 10.66 -24.75
N GLY A 187 -15.39 9.47 -25.26
CA GLY A 187 -16.11 8.87 -26.40
C GLY A 187 -15.83 9.58 -27.72
N GLU A 188 -14.62 10.13 -27.89
CA GLU A 188 -14.21 10.95 -29.03
C GLU A 188 -13.32 10.16 -30.02
N GLU A 189 -13.40 8.82 -30.03
CA GLU A 189 -12.56 7.96 -30.87
C GLU A 189 -12.80 8.17 -32.37
N GLU A 190 -13.99 8.61 -32.76
CA GLU A 190 -14.37 8.91 -34.15
C GLU A 190 -14.18 10.39 -34.51
N ASN A 191 -13.69 11.22 -33.59
CA ASN A 191 -13.52 12.65 -33.83
C ASN A 191 -12.39 12.90 -34.83
N PRO A 192 -12.66 13.53 -36.00
CA PRO A 192 -11.64 13.77 -37.03
C PRO A 192 -10.43 14.58 -36.54
N GLU A 193 -10.58 15.40 -35.50
CA GLU A 193 -9.48 16.15 -34.89
C GLU A 193 -8.43 15.23 -34.27
N TYR A 194 -8.84 14.05 -33.77
CA TYR A 194 -7.97 13.12 -33.06
C TYR A 194 -7.59 11.88 -33.87
N MET A 195 -8.26 11.62 -35.01
CA MET A 195 -8.04 10.42 -35.84
C MET A 195 -6.57 10.22 -36.24
N GLU A 196 -5.88 11.25 -36.73
CA GLU A 196 -4.46 11.13 -37.13
C GLU A 196 -3.57 10.72 -35.95
N PHE A 197 -3.84 11.28 -34.75
CA PHE A 197 -3.15 10.90 -33.54
C PHE A 197 -3.47 9.45 -33.11
N ILE A 198 -4.74 9.04 -33.19
CA ILE A 198 -5.18 7.69 -32.84
C ILE A 198 -4.51 6.65 -33.75
N GLU A 199 -4.54 6.87 -35.07
CA GLU A 199 -3.89 6.00 -36.06
C GLU A 199 -2.39 5.84 -35.78
N MET A 200 -1.68 6.95 -35.51
CA MET A 200 -0.27 6.93 -35.16
C MET A 200 0.03 6.06 -33.92
N VAL A 201 -0.79 6.16 -32.87
CA VAL A 201 -0.61 5.36 -31.65
C VAL A 201 -0.91 3.88 -31.90
N CYS A 202 -1.99 3.58 -32.64
CA CYS A 202 -2.34 2.21 -33.02
C CYS A 202 -1.22 1.53 -33.80
N ASP A 203 -0.68 2.20 -34.82
CA ASP A 203 0.43 1.68 -35.63
C ASP A 203 1.66 1.35 -34.79
N HIS A 204 2.00 2.23 -33.83
CA HIS A 204 3.13 2.01 -32.92
C HIS A 204 2.92 0.79 -32.01
N LEU A 205 1.71 0.65 -31.44
CA LEU A 205 1.36 -0.48 -30.59
C LEU A 205 1.41 -1.81 -31.35
N GLU A 206 0.91 -1.85 -32.58
CA GLU A 206 1.02 -3.03 -33.43
C GLU A 206 2.48 -3.37 -33.75
N GLU A 207 3.33 -2.38 -34.00
CA GLU A 207 4.75 -2.61 -34.26
C GLU A 207 5.47 -3.19 -33.04
N GLU A 208 5.21 -2.67 -31.83
CA GLU A 208 5.79 -3.21 -30.60
C GLU A 208 5.28 -4.62 -30.29
N GLN A 209 4.00 -4.91 -30.52
CA GLN A 209 3.46 -6.26 -30.41
C GLN A 209 4.18 -7.23 -31.37
N ARG A 210 4.35 -6.86 -32.64
CA ARG A 210 5.10 -7.65 -33.63
C ARG A 210 6.54 -7.90 -33.18
N LYS A 211 7.23 -6.89 -32.64
CA LYS A 211 8.59 -7.04 -32.10
C LYS A 211 8.64 -8.01 -30.93
N GLU A 212 7.67 -7.95 -30.03
CA GLU A 212 7.61 -8.81 -28.85
C GLU A 212 7.35 -10.27 -29.22
N GLU A 213 6.45 -10.53 -30.17
CA GLU A 213 6.24 -11.86 -30.74
C GLU A 213 7.54 -12.44 -31.33
N MET A 214 8.26 -11.66 -32.14
CA MET A 214 9.56 -12.08 -32.69
C MET A 214 10.59 -12.39 -31.59
N ARG A 215 10.61 -11.63 -30.48
CA ARG A 215 11.50 -11.90 -29.33
C ARG A 215 11.14 -13.25 -28.68
N LYS A 216 9.85 -13.53 -28.46
CA LYS A 216 9.37 -14.79 -27.89
C LYS A 216 9.70 -15.97 -28.79
N GLU A 217 9.48 -15.87 -30.09
CA GLU A 217 9.84 -16.91 -31.06
C GLU A 217 11.35 -17.19 -31.05
N LYS A 218 12.17 -16.14 -31.01
CA LYS A 218 13.63 -16.28 -30.93
C LYS A 218 14.08 -16.95 -29.63
N GLN A 219 13.48 -16.62 -28.49
CA GLN A 219 13.77 -17.29 -27.21
C GLN A 219 13.39 -18.76 -27.24
N GLN A 220 12.20 -19.08 -27.75
CA GLN A 220 11.75 -20.46 -27.90
C GLN A 220 12.68 -21.25 -28.82
N TRP A 221 13.11 -20.64 -29.93
CA TRP A 221 14.10 -21.24 -30.84
C TRP A 221 15.43 -21.52 -30.14
N LEU A 222 15.95 -20.58 -29.33
CA LEU A 222 17.19 -20.75 -28.57
C LEU A 222 17.07 -21.89 -27.55
N GLU A 223 15.97 -21.97 -26.80
CA GLU A 223 15.75 -23.05 -25.84
C GLU A 223 15.65 -24.40 -26.54
N ASN A 224 14.93 -24.49 -27.66
CA ASN A 224 14.88 -25.70 -28.48
C ASN A 224 16.28 -26.11 -28.98
N LYS A 225 17.12 -25.16 -29.41
CA LYS A 225 18.50 -25.43 -29.83
C LYS A 225 19.39 -25.92 -28.69
N LYS A 226 19.23 -25.34 -27.51
CA LYS A 226 19.93 -25.75 -26.29
C LYS A 226 19.55 -27.18 -25.89
N GLN A 227 18.26 -27.53 -25.91
CA GLN A 227 17.79 -28.89 -25.64
C GLN A 227 18.34 -29.90 -26.65
N GLN A 228 18.27 -29.59 -27.96
CA GLN A 228 18.87 -30.43 -29.01
C GLN A 228 20.38 -30.64 -28.82
N PHE A 229 21.09 -29.61 -28.39
CA PHE A 229 22.52 -29.71 -28.10
C PHE A 229 22.79 -30.62 -26.89
N ILE A 230 22.04 -30.46 -25.80
CA ILE A 230 22.14 -31.29 -24.60
C ILE A 230 21.87 -32.77 -24.93
N GLU A 231 20.84 -33.07 -25.71
CA GLU A 231 20.51 -34.43 -26.15
C GLU A 231 21.64 -35.05 -26.98
N LYS A 232 22.15 -34.32 -27.99
CA LYS A 232 23.29 -34.78 -28.81
C LYS A 232 24.55 -35.00 -27.98
N TRP A 233 24.79 -34.17 -26.97
CA TRP A 233 25.92 -34.32 -26.07
C TRP A 233 25.78 -35.58 -25.22
N LYS A 234 24.62 -35.80 -24.59
CA LYS A 234 24.31 -37.02 -23.80
C LYS A 234 24.50 -38.31 -24.62
N GLN A 235 24.09 -38.31 -25.89
CA GLN A 235 24.26 -39.46 -26.80
C GLN A 235 25.73 -39.76 -27.12
N ARG A 236 26.63 -38.77 -27.06
CA ARG A 236 28.07 -38.94 -27.34
C ARG A 236 28.88 -39.37 -26.13
N THR A 237 28.37 -39.12 -24.93
CA THR A 237 29.04 -39.42 -23.65
C THR A 237 28.47 -40.67 -22.96
N SER A 238 27.50 -41.36 -23.58
CA SER A 238 26.97 -42.67 -23.17
C SER A 238 27.64 -43.76 -23.99
#